data_AF-A0A960WRI3-F1
#
_entry.id   AF-A0A960WRI3-F1
#
_cell.length_a   1.000
_cell.length_b   1.000
_cell.length_c   1.000
_cell.angle_alpha   90.00
_cell.angle_beta   90.00
_cell.angle_gamma   90.00
#
_symmetry.space_group_name_H-M   'P 1'
#
loop_
_entity.id
_entity.type
_entity.pdbx_description
1 polymer ?
#
loop_
_entity_poly.entity_id
_entity_poly.type
_entity_poly.pdbx_seq_one_letter_code
_entity_poly.pdbx_strand_id
1 'polypeptide(L)'
;LDWGYDLSGVVRGFALEEHPGGRGIVYSSHVYPWKKDWQGKTLDAAALYPIFIGETGTPPDWSSFEFIPPSARTEDLASGDWPRDMLGLIQKHRLHWTAFSFHPKAAPVVIENWDYTPTSYWGDYVKRALSGQAFELRRMR
;
A
#
# COMPACT_ATOMS: atom_id res chain seq x y z
N LEU A 1 -12.16 -0.58 -8.45
CA LEU A 1 -12.02 -0.42 -6.98
C LEU A 1 -11.00 0.68 -6.66
N ASP A 2 -11.02 1.81 -7.38
CA ASP A 2 -9.93 2.81 -7.30
C ASP A 2 -10.26 4.01 -6.40
N TRP A 3 -11.48 4.06 -5.88
CA TRP A 3 -11.96 5.13 -5.00
C TRP A 3 -11.08 5.35 -3.77
N GLY A 4 -10.54 4.28 -3.17
CA GLY A 4 -9.61 4.38 -2.03
C GLY A 4 -8.14 4.52 -2.42
N TYR A 5 -7.79 4.57 -3.70
CA TYR A 5 -6.41 4.56 -4.20
C TYR A 5 -6.06 5.85 -4.97
N ASP A 6 -6.98 6.34 -5.80
CA ASP A 6 -6.71 7.42 -6.74
C ASP A 6 -6.83 8.81 -6.09
N LEU A 7 -5.69 9.42 -5.75
CA LEU A 7 -5.61 10.78 -5.24
C LEU A 7 -5.37 11.84 -6.34
N SER A 8 -5.45 11.48 -7.63
CA SER A 8 -5.16 12.42 -8.72
C SER A 8 -6.15 13.59 -8.79
N GLY A 9 -7.35 13.45 -8.19
CA GLY A 9 -8.30 14.57 -8.04
C GLY A 9 -7.74 15.68 -7.15
N VAL A 10 -7.07 15.34 -6.05
CA VAL A 10 -6.42 16.29 -5.14
C VAL A 10 -5.40 17.12 -5.90
N VAL A 11 -4.59 16.47 -6.74
CA VAL A 11 -3.58 17.13 -7.59
C VAL A 11 -4.22 18.04 -8.64
N ARG A 12 -5.41 17.70 -9.15
CA ARG A 12 -6.17 18.49 -10.14
C ARG A 12 -6.98 19.64 -9.55
N GLY A 13 -6.74 20.03 -8.31
CA GLY A 13 -7.41 21.16 -7.66
C GLY A 13 -8.73 20.81 -6.98
N PHE A 14 -9.02 19.52 -6.79
CA PHE A 14 -10.15 19.06 -5.97
C PHE A 14 -9.70 18.68 -4.55
N ALA A 15 -8.62 19.29 -4.06
CA ALA A 15 -8.22 19.16 -2.68
C ALA A 15 -9.29 19.76 -1.76
N LEU A 16 -9.60 19.06 -0.67
CA LEU A 16 -10.46 19.55 0.39
C LEU A 16 -9.75 20.69 1.13
N GLU A 17 -10.50 21.74 1.44
CA GLU A 17 -10.08 22.82 2.32
C GLU A 17 -10.88 22.71 3.62
N GLU A 18 -10.19 22.62 4.75
CA GLU A 18 -10.83 22.64 6.07
C GLU A 18 -11.37 24.04 6.38
N HIS A 19 -10.47 25.02 6.39
CA HIS A 19 -10.72 26.46 6.45
C HIS A 19 -9.53 27.21 5.83
N PRO A 20 -9.64 28.52 5.54
CA PRO A 20 -8.52 29.30 5.00
C PRO A 20 -7.26 29.18 5.88
N GLY A 21 -6.19 28.63 5.30
CA GLY A 21 -4.90 28.40 5.97
C GLY A 21 -4.83 27.18 6.89
N GLY A 22 -5.88 26.35 6.97
CA GLY A 22 -5.93 25.13 7.76
C GLY A 22 -4.97 24.03 7.28
N ARG A 23 -4.60 23.11 8.18
CA ARG A 23 -3.68 21.99 7.93
C ARG A 23 -4.16 20.66 8.54
N GLY A 24 -5.43 20.55 8.89
CA GLY A 24 -5.98 19.39 9.60
C GLY A 24 -6.29 18.16 8.73
N ILE A 25 -6.03 18.21 7.42
CA ILE A 25 -6.41 17.14 6.49
C ILE A 25 -5.19 16.29 6.09
N VAL A 26 -5.34 14.98 6.23
CA VAL A 26 -4.42 13.95 5.72
C VAL A 26 -5.20 13.09 4.72
N TYR A 27 -4.62 12.83 3.56
CA TYR A 27 -5.26 11.96 2.56
C TYR A 27 -4.82 10.51 2.75
N SER A 28 -5.75 9.58 2.54
CA SER A 28 -5.48 8.15 2.58
C SER A 28 -5.38 7.55 1.17
N SER A 29 -4.47 6.60 0.95
CA SER A 29 -4.43 5.77 -0.25
C SER A 29 -4.27 4.29 0.10
N HIS A 30 -4.97 3.41 -0.61
CA HIS A 30 -4.95 1.97 -0.42
C HIS A 30 -4.23 1.32 -1.60
N VAL A 31 -2.95 0.97 -1.41
CA VAL A 31 -2.08 0.52 -2.51
C VAL A 31 -1.87 -0.99 -2.42
N TYR A 32 -2.41 -1.70 -3.41
CA TYR A 32 -2.42 -3.16 -3.51
C TYR A 32 -1.76 -3.65 -4.81
N PRO A 33 -1.42 -4.95 -4.94
CA PRO A 33 -0.74 -5.50 -6.12
C PRO A 33 -1.40 -5.25 -7.48
N TRP A 34 -2.72 -5.05 -7.50
CA TRP A 34 -3.47 -4.74 -8.72
C TRP A 34 -3.57 -3.23 -9.00
N LYS A 35 -2.87 -2.37 -8.24
CA LYS A 35 -2.82 -0.92 -8.43
C LYS A 35 -1.58 -0.51 -9.23
N LYS A 36 -1.79 0.37 -10.21
CA LYS A 36 -0.78 0.87 -11.15
C LYS A 36 -0.73 2.40 -11.11
N ASP A 37 0.31 2.99 -11.70
CA ASP A 37 0.56 4.43 -11.72
C ASP A 37 0.67 5.01 -10.30
N TRP A 38 1.54 4.42 -9.48
CA TRP A 38 1.78 4.86 -8.10
C TRP A 38 2.19 6.33 -8.03
N GLN A 39 2.85 6.83 -9.08
CA GLN A 39 3.28 8.22 -9.20
C GLN A 39 2.06 9.13 -9.32
N GLY A 40 1.28 8.98 -10.39
CA GLY A 40 0.15 9.86 -10.68
C GLY A 40 -1.04 9.68 -9.73
N LYS A 41 -1.15 8.51 -9.10
CA LYS A 41 -2.29 8.17 -8.23
C LYS A 41 -2.01 8.38 -6.74
N THR A 42 -0.75 8.46 -6.32
CA THR A 42 -0.44 8.60 -4.89
C THR A 42 0.74 9.56 -4.63
N LEU A 43 1.90 9.37 -5.28
CA LEU A 43 3.08 10.17 -4.94
C LEU A 43 2.99 11.65 -5.36
N ASP A 44 2.32 11.97 -6.46
CA ASP A 44 2.10 13.36 -6.86
C ASP A 44 1.28 14.11 -5.80
N ALA A 45 0.31 13.44 -5.16
CA ALA A 45 -0.40 14.00 -4.02
C ALA A 45 0.50 14.12 -2.77
N ALA A 46 1.43 13.18 -2.57
CA ALA A 46 2.40 13.22 -1.47
C ALA A 46 3.41 14.38 -1.56
N ALA A 47 3.64 14.93 -2.75
CA ALA A 47 4.43 16.14 -2.92
C ALA A 47 3.69 17.40 -2.42
N LEU A 48 2.37 17.34 -2.26
CA LEU A 48 1.52 18.49 -1.92
C LEU A 48 0.93 18.38 -0.50
N TYR A 49 0.60 17.17 -0.06
CA TYR A 49 -0.10 16.92 1.21
C TYR A 49 0.49 15.71 1.94
N PRO A 50 0.38 15.64 3.27
CA PRO A 50 0.68 14.41 4.00
C PRO A 50 -0.23 13.27 3.53
N ILE A 51 0.39 12.14 3.19
CA ILE A 51 -0.31 10.93 2.78
C ILE A 51 -0.12 9.83 3.82
N PHE A 52 -1.21 9.13 4.09
CA PHE A 52 -1.25 7.91 4.86
C PHE A 52 -1.65 6.74 3.94
N ILE A 53 -0.80 5.73 3.80
CA ILE A 53 -1.18 4.48 3.15
C ILE A 53 -2.00 3.65 4.15
N GLY A 54 -3.31 3.89 4.20
CA GLY A 54 -4.20 3.30 5.19
C GLY A 54 -4.38 1.79 5.04
N GLU A 55 -4.20 1.25 3.83
CA GLU A 55 -4.12 -0.18 3.63
C GLU A 55 -3.10 -0.53 2.55
N THR A 56 -2.30 -1.54 2.83
CA THR A 56 -1.44 -2.17 1.84
C THR A 56 -1.11 -3.60 2.27
N GLY A 57 -1.02 -4.49 1.29
CA GLY A 57 -0.61 -5.88 1.51
C GLY A 57 -0.70 -6.72 0.25
N THR A 58 -0.09 -7.89 0.29
CA THR A 58 -0.08 -8.82 -0.84
C THR A 58 -0.60 -10.18 -0.39
N PRO A 59 -1.43 -10.87 -1.18
CA PRO A 59 -1.76 -12.28 -0.92
C PRO A 59 -0.62 -13.20 -1.42
N PRO A 60 -0.62 -14.49 -1.04
CA PRO A 60 0.36 -15.46 -1.55
C PRO A 60 0.15 -15.74 -3.04
N ASP A 61 -1.10 -15.72 -3.47
CA ASP A 61 -1.52 -15.98 -4.84
C ASP A 61 -2.89 -15.31 -5.11
N TRP A 62 -3.35 -15.43 -6.35
CA TRP A 62 -4.59 -14.80 -6.81
C TRP A 62 -5.86 -15.60 -6.51
N SER A 63 -5.77 -16.84 -6.02
CA SER A 63 -6.93 -17.72 -5.79
C SER A 63 -7.87 -17.15 -4.73
N SER A 64 -7.32 -16.53 -3.68
CA SER A 64 -8.11 -15.86 -2.63
C SER A 64 -8.59 -14.45 -3.03
N PHE A 65 -8.19 -13.96 -4.20
CA PHE A 65 -8.45 -12.63 -4.71
C PHE A 65 -9.11 -12.67 -6.10
N GLU A 66 -9.97 -13.67 -6.33
CA GLU A 66 -10.60 -13.87 -7.64
C GLU A 66 -11.51 -12.71 -8.09
N PHE A 67 -12.01 -11.92 -7.14
CA PHE A 67 -12.76 -10.69 -7.39
C PHE A 67 -11.95 -9.63 -8.14
N ILE A 68 -10.61 -9.74 -8.15
CA ILE A 68 -9.74 -8.94 -9.02
C ILE A 68 -9.73 -9.59 -10.41
N PRO A 69 -10.10 -8.88 -11.49
CA PRO A 69 -10.17 -9.48 -12.82
C PRO A 69 -8.77 -9.88 -13.32
N PRO A 70 -8.63 -10.96 -14.12
CA PRO A 70 -7.34 -11.41 -14.65
C PRO A 70 -6.50 -10.31 -15.34
N SER A 71 -7.15 -9.37 -16.04
CA SER A 71 -6.49 -8.23 -16.69
C SER A 71 -5.80 -7.26 -15.72
N ALA A 72 -6.15 -7.27 -14.45
CA ALA A 72 -5.53 -6.46 -13.39
C ALA A 72 -4.49 -7.22 -12.56
N ARG A 73 -4.34 -8.54 -12.76
CA ARG A 73 -3.41 -9.41 -12.02
C ARG A 73 -2.02 -9.40 -12.69
N THR A 74 -1.36 -8.24 -12.67
CA THR A 74 -0.08 -8.05 -13.40
C THR A 74 1.18 -8.36 -12.59
N GLU A 75 1.05 -8.59 -11.29
CA GLU A 75 2.17 -8.92 -10.42
C GLU A 75 2.35 -10.45 -10.32
N ASP A 76 3.62 -10.88 -10.35
CA ASP A 76 4.02 -12.18 -9.81
C ASP A 76 4.09 -12.06 -8.28
N LEU A 77 3.04 -12.53 -7.60
CA LEU A 77 2.92 -12.43 -6.14
C LEU A 77 3.95 -13.31 -5.41
N ALA A 78 4.45 -14.38 -6.04
CA ALA A 78 5.35 -15.34 -5.42
C ALA A 78 6.80 -14.85 -5.37
N SER A 79 7.20 -13.89 -6.22
CA SER A 79 8.58 -13.38 -6.28
C SER A 79 9.01 -12.60 -5.02
N GLY A 80 8.03 -12.07 -4.28
CA GLY A 80 8.26 -11.13 -3.18
C GLY A 80 8.78 -9.77 -3.65
N ASP A 81 8.77 -9.46 -4.93
CA ASP A 81 9.23 -8.16 -5.44
C ASP A 81 8.26 -7.04 -5.11
N TRP A 82 6.95 -7.28 -5.25
CA TRP A 82 5.94 -6.30 -4.89
C TRP A 82 6.03 -5.80 -3.44
N PRO A 83 6.08 -6.66 -2.40
CA PRO A 83 6.18 -6.18 -1.02
C PRO A 83 7.48 -5.43 -0.76
N ARG A 84 8.61 -5.85 -1.36
CA ARG A 84 9.89 -5.11 -1.26
C ARG A 84 9.77 -3.72 -1.85
N ASP A 85 9.20 -3.61 -3.05
CA ASP A 85 9.06 -2.34 -3.74
C ASP A 85 8.08 -1.40 -3.03
N MET A 86 6.95 -1.92 -2.55
CA MET A 86 5.97 -1.11 -1.80
C MET A 86 6.58 -0.55 -0.51
N LEU A 87 7.24 -1.40 0.27
CA LEU A 87 7.93 -0.97 1.50
C LEU A 87 9.10 -0.02 1.16
N GLY A 88 9.82 -0.27 0.07
CA GLY A 88 10.87 0.62 -0.42
C GLY A 88 10.36 1.99 -0.85
N LEU A 89 9.20 2.05 -1.51
CA LEU A 89 8.51 3.31 -1.86
C LEU A 89 8.10 4.06 -0.60
N ILE A 90 7.45 3.38 0.35
CA ILE A 90 7.04 3.94 1.64
C ILE A 90 8.26 4.54 2.37
N GLN A 91 9.36 3.81 2.45
CA GLN A 91 10.57 4.25 3.13
C GLN A 91 11.25 5.43 2.41
N LYS A 92 11.41 5.33 1.08
CA LYS A 92 12.02 6.37 0.25
C LYS A 92 11.27 7.70 0.35
N HIS A 93 9.94 7.65 0.34
CA HIS A 93 9.08 8.83 0.40
C HIS A 93 8.60 9.17 1.82
N ARG A 94 9.04 8.42 2.83
CA ARG A 94 8.72 8.60 4.25
C ARG A 94 7.21 8.68 4.52
N LEU A 95 6.44 7.84 3.84
CA LEU A 95 4.99 7.81 3.97
C LEU A 95 4.57 7.15 5.29
N HIS A 96 3.52 7.67 5.93
CA HIS A 96 2.85 6.94 6.98
C HIS A 96 2.09 5.77 6.37
N TRP A 97 1.99 4.63 7.06
CA TRP A 97 1.34 3.45 6.50
C TRP A 97 0.88 2.47 7.57
N THR A 98 -0.10 1.63 7.20
CA THR A 98 -0.55 0.47 7.97
C THR A 98 -0.61 -0.77 7.09
N ALA A 99 -0.02 -1.85 7.57
CA ALA A 99 -0.13 -3.16 6.93
C ALA A 99 -1.54 -3.72 7.13
N PHE A 100 -2.17 -4.12 6.04
CA PHE A 100 -3.40 -4.90 6.09
C PHE A 100 -3.03 -6.39 6.06
N SER A 101 -3.51 -7.23 6.97
CA SER A 101 -4.14 -6.94 8.26
C SER A 101 -3.56 -7.82 9.38
N PHE A 102 -3.60 -7.33 10.62
CA PHE A 102 -3.20 -8.07 11.82
C PHE A 102 -4.33 -8.98 12.32
N HIS A 103 -4.77 -9.91 11.47
CA HIS A 103 -5.81 -10.90 11.78
C HIS A 103 -5.60 -12.15 10.91
N PRO A 104 -5.80 -13.39 11.41
CA PRO A 104 -5.45 -14.60 10.65
C PRO A 104 -6.40 -14.95 9.47
N LYS A 105 -7.48 -14.19 9.27
CA LYS A 105 -8.47 -14.47 8.21
C LYS A 105 -8.82 -13.30 7.28
N ALA A 106 -8.46 -12.08 7.63
CA ALA A 106 -8.87 -10.89 6.87
C ALA A 106 -7.80 -10.57 5.81
N ALA A 107 -7.82 -11.30 4.70
CA ALA A 107 -6.75 -11.26 3.70
C ALA A 107 -6.60 -9.91 2.99
N PRO A 108 -5.37 -9.52 2.58
CA PRO A 108 -4.10 -10.21 2.83
C PRO A 108 -3.69 -10.11 4.31
N VAL A 109 -3.22 -11.19 4.93
CA VAL A 109 -2.95 -11.22 6.38
C VAL A 109 -1.45 -11.14 6.66
N VAL A 110 -1.07 -10.46 7.74
CA VAL A 110 0.32 -10.41 8.22
C VAL A 110 0.66 -11.56 9.18
N ILE A 111 -0.35 -12.26 9.72
CA ILE A 111 -0.19 -13.41 10.62
C ILE A 111 -1.02 -14.60 10.13
N GLU A 112 -0.51 -15.81 10.33
CA GLU A 112 -1.16 -17.06 9.94
C GLU A 112 -2.21 -17.51 10.97
N ASN A 113 -1.98 -17.19 12.24
CA ASN A 113 -2.75 -17.67 13.38
C ASN A 113 -2.56 -16.75 14.61
N TRP A 114 -3.17 -17.10 15.73
CA TRP A 114 -3.07 -16.35 16.99
C TRP A 114 -1.80 -16.63 17.79
N ASP A 115 -0.93 -17.52 17.33
CA ASP A 115 0.46 -17.61 17.81
C ASP A 115 1.35 -16.53 17.16
N TYR A 116 0.74 -15.65 16.35
CA TYR A 116 1.36 -14.51 15.68
C TYR A 116 2.49 -14.90 14.73
N THR A 117 2.47 -16.13 14.19
CA THR A 117 3.38 -16.55 13.12
C THR A 117 3.20 -15.63 11.92
N PRO A 118 4.24 -14.88 11.48
CA PRO A 118 4.12 -13.99 10.34
C PRO A 118 3.93 -14.77 9.05
N THR A 119 3.10 -14.27 8.13
CA THR A 119 2.99 -14.86 6.80
C THR A 119 4.27 -14.65 5.98
N SER A 120 4.67 -15.66 5.20
CA SER A 120 5.89 -15.59 4.36
C SER A 120 5.79 -14.58 3.21
N TYR A 121 4.58 -14.29 2.74
CA TYR A 121 4.33 -13.44 1.58
C TYR A 121 4.16 -11.95 1.94
N TRP A 122 3.77 -11.63 3.18
CA TRP A 122 3.54 -10.24 3.59
C TRP A 122 4.04 -9.94 5.01
N GLY A 123 3.65 -10.77 5.99
CA GLY A 123 3.98 -10.58 7.40
C GLY A 123 5.46 -10.48 7.72
N ASP A 124 6.29 -11.35 7.12
CA ASP A 124 7.75 -11.31 7.28
C ASP A 124 8.32 -9.96 6.84
N TYR A 125 7.92 -9.50 5.65
CA TYR A 125 8.34 -8.21 5.08
C TYR A 125 7.93 -7.04 5.98
N VAL A 126 6.68 -7.04 6.45
CA VAL A 126 6.15 -6.01 7.37
C VAL A 126 6.95 -5.99 8.67
N LYS A 127 7.15 -7.15 9.31
CA LYS A 127 7.90 -7.27 10.56
C LYS A 127 9.32 -6.75 10.41
N ARG A 128 10.00 -7.08 9.31
CA ARG A 128 11.35 -6.63 9.00
C ARG A 128 11.40 -5.12 8.76
N ALA A 129 10.47 -4.56 8.00
CA ALA A 129 10.39 -3.12 7.77
C ALA A 129 10.16 -2.34 9.08
N LEU A 130 9.24 -2.78 9.93
CA LEU A 130 8.98 -2.19 11.24
C LEU A 130 10.17 -2.33 12.21
N SER A 131 11.00 -3.36 12.01
CA SER A 131 12.26 -3.55 12.74
C SER A 131 13.43 -2.72 12.18
N GLY A 132 13.18 -1.87 11.18
CA GLY A 132 14.16 -0.96 10.60
C GLY A 132 14.93 -1.49 9.39
N GLN A 133 14.58 -2.66 8.84
CA GLN A 133 15.19 -3.11 7.59
C GLN A 133 14.81 -2.17 6.44
N ALA A 134 15.84 -1.69 5.72
CA ALA A 134 15.65 -0.97 4.47
C ALA A 134 15.28 -1.91 3.32
N PHE A 135 14.32 -1.46 2.52
CA PHE A 135 13.90 -2.07 1.26
C PHE A 135 14.19 -1.10 0.12
N GLU A 136 14.64 -1.64 -0.99
CA GLU A 136 14.93 -0.88 -2.20
C GLU A 136 13.70 -0.87 -3.11
N LEU A 137 13.28 0.32 -3.55
CA LEU A 137 12.32 0.46 -4.64
C LEU A 137 13.05 0.23 -5.97
N ARG A 138 12.84 -0.94 -6.57
CA ARG A 138 13.41 -1.36 -7.86
C ARG A 138 12.46 -1.09 -9.02
N ARG A 139 11.16 -1.26 -8.80
CA ARG A 139 10.15 -1.04 -9.84
C ARG A 139 9.06 -0.09 -9.38
N MET A 140 8.87 0.99 -10.13
CA MET A 140 7.67 1.82 -10.04
C MET A 140 6.56 1.16 -10.88
N ARG A 141 5.35 1.03 -10.35
CA ARG A 141 4.19 0.47 -11.07
C ARG A 141 3.18 1.53 -11.44
#